data_AF-A0A1D7QVM5-F1
#
_entry.id   AF-A0A1D7QVM5-F1
#
_cell.length_a   1.000
_cell.length_b   1.000
_cell.length_c   1.000
_cell.angle_alpha   90.00
_cell.angle_beta   90.00
_cell.angle_gamma   90.00
#
_symmetry.space_group_name_H-M   'P 1'
#
loop_
_entity.id
_entity.type
_entity.pdbx_description
1 polymer ?
#
loop_
_entity_poly.entity_id
_entity_poly.type
_entity_poly.pdbx_seq_one_letter_code
_entity_poly.pdbx_strand_id
1 'polypeptide(L)'
;MAFGIKKEELNLWKAVVASGEVALLTHYWYDERFPQYNTVTKAGCSNRQKLIRWGKSHGLKEEWLHERECFPHFDLIGKQEEEIVQIERKSNNAVLINGIK
;
A
#
# COMPACT_ATOMS: atom_id res chain seq x y z
N MET A 1 0.67 -12.68 -1.43
CA MET A 1 0.61 -13.31 -0.10
C MET A 1 1.29 -12.36 0.88
N ALA A 2 0.76 -12.17 2.09
CA ALA A 2 1.32 -11.22 3.05
C ALA A 2 1.95 -11.96 4.24
N PHE A 3 3.24 -11.75 4.47
CA PHE A 3 4.02 -12.42 5.52
C PHE A 3 4.52 -11.43 6.56
N GLY A 4 4.65 -11.90 7.80
CA GLY A 4 5.20 -11.13 8.92
C GLY A 4 4.32 -9.98 9.42
N ILE A 5 3.05 -9.96 9.02
CA ILE A 5 2.00 -9.13 9.61
C ILE A 5 1.01 -10.01 10.38
N LYS A 6 0.38 -9.42 11.39
CA LYS A 6 -0.68 -10.04 12.18
C LYS A 6 -2.00 -10.00 11.42
N LYS A 7 -2.91 -10.91 11.78
CA LYS A 7 -4.26 -10.97 11.20
C LYS A 7 -5.04 -9.67 11.45
N GLU A 8 -4.83 -9.07 12.63
CA GLU A 8 -5.47 -7.82 13.05
C GLU A 8 -5.04 -6.65 12.17
N GLU A 9 -3.75 -6.58 11.79
CA GLU A 9 -3.20 -5.53 10.92
C GLU A 9 -3.78 -5.65 9.51
N LEU A 10 -3.86 -6.88 8.97
CA LEU A 10 -4.50 -7.13 7.67
C LEU A 10 -6.00 -6.79 7.70
N ASN A 11 -6.70 -7.12 8.78
CA ASN A 11 -8.13 -6.81 8.92
C ASN A 11 -8.37 -5.31 9.05
N LEU A 12 -7.52 -4.60 9.80
CA LEU A 12 -7.57 -3.15 9.89
C LEU A 12 -7.35 -2.52 8.51
N TRP A 13 -6.40 -3.04 7.73
CA TRP A 13 -6.16 -2.56 6.36
C TRP A 13 -7.40 -2.74 5.49
N LYS A 14 -8.01 -3.92 5.51
CA LYS A 14 -9.25 -4.15 4.76
C LYS A 14 -10.37 -3.21 5.19
N ALA A 15 -10.52 -2.96 6.49
CA ALA A 15 -11.56 -2.07 7.02
C ALA A 15 -11.37 -0.62 6.57
N VAL A 16 -10.14 -0.10 6.63
CA VAL A 16 -9.81 1.27 6.19
C VAL A 16 -9.92 1.40 4.67
N VAL A 17 -9.48 0.39 3.91
CA VAL A 17 -9.68 0.36 2.47
C VAL A 17 -11.17 0.41 2.14
N ALA A 18 -11.98 -0.41 2.82
CA ALA A 18 -13.42 -0.47 2.60
C ALA A 18 -14.13 0.85 2.92
N SER A 19 -13.66 1.63 3.91
CA SER A 19 -14.23 2.93 4.25
C SER A 19 -13.97 4.03 3.20
N GLY A 20 -13.17 3.75 2.17
CA GLY A 20 -12.82 4.73 1.14
C GLY A 20 -11.65 5.63 1.55
N GLU A 21 -10.89 5.24 2.57
CA GLU A 21 -9.60 5.84 2.91
C GLU A 21 -8.45 5.11 2.23
N VAL A 22 -7.32 5.82 2.05
CA VAL A 22 -6.10 5.21 1.54
C VAL A 22 -5.39 4.58 2.72
N ALA A 23 -5.12 3.28 2.66
CA ALA A 23 -4.45 2.54 3.72
C ALA A 23 -3.15 1.93 3.21
N LEU A 24 -2.06 2.12 3.96
CA LEU A 24 -0.75 1.56 3.66
C LEU A 24 -0.45 0.43 4.63
N LEU A 25 -0.12 -0.74 4.10
CA LEU A 25 0.30 -1.92 4.87
C LEU A 25 1.58 -2.50 4.29
N THR A 26 2.67 -2.43 5.05
CA THR A 26 3.95 -3.04 4.69
C THR A 26 4.04 -4.46 5.23
N HIS A 27 4.44 -5.40 4.38
CA HIS A 27 4.68 -6.79 4.76
C HIS A 27 5.88 -7.38 4.02
N TYR A 28 6.42 -8.49 4.52
CA TYR A 28 7.51 -9.18 3.82
C TYR A 28 7.04 -9.72 2.48
N TRP A 29 7.87 -9.55 1.47
CA TRP A 29 7.64 -10.00 0.10
C TRP A 29 8.94 -10.46 -0.52
N TYR A 30 8.86 -11.46 -1.38
CA TYR A 30 10.00 -11.98 -2.12
C TYR A 30 9.55 -12.27 -3.55
N ASP A 31 10.34 -11.83 -4.50
CA ASP A 31 10.19 -12.09 -5.92
C ASP A 31 11.59 -12.21 -6.53
N GLU A 32 11.85 -13.29 -7.27
CA GLU A 32 13.17 -13.57 -7.84
C GLU A 32 13.64 -12.50 -8.83
N ARG A 33 12.71 -11.70 -9.38
CA ARG A 33 13.03 -10.56 -10.27
C ARG A 33 13.55 -9.35 -9.50
N PHE A 34 13.29 -9.29 -8.19
CA PHE A 34 13.65 -8.18 -7.31
C PHE A 34 14.28 -8.68 -5.99
N PRO A 35 15.36 -9.48 -6.04
CA PRO A 35 15.91 -10.15 -4.87
C PRO A 35 16.46 -9.18 -3.80
N GLN A 36 16.75 -7.93 -4.17
CA GLN A 36 17.20 -6.89 -3.26
C GLN A 36 16.09 -6.29 -2.39
N TYR A 37 14.82 -6.52 -2.72
CA TYR A 37 13.68 -6.00 -1.96
C TYR A 37 13.02 -7.15 -1.20
N ASN A 38 12.88 -6.96 0.11
CA ASN A 38 12.29 -7.95 1.02
C ASN A 38 10.92 -7.51 1.56
N THR A 39 10.45 -6.31 1.21
CA THR A 39 9.16 -5.76 1.61
C THR A 39 8.38 -5.24 0.42
N VAL A 40 7.07 -5.14 0.62
CA VAL A 40 6.16 -4.41 -0.25
C VAL A 40 5.17 -3.65 0.63
N THR A 41 4.85 -2.41 0.27
CA THR A 41 3.72 -1.68 0.86
C THR A 41 2.53 -1.75 -0.08
N LYS A 42 1.41 -2.25 0.42
CA LYS A 42 0.11 -2.19 -0.27
C LYS A 42 -0.59 -0.89 0.08
N ALA A 43 -0.75 0.00 -0.90
CA ALA A 43 -1.57 1.20 -0.79
C ALA A 43 -2.95 0.93 -1.40
N GLY A 44 -3.97 0.72 -0.57
CA GLY A 44 -5.32 0.34 -1.02
C GLY A 44 -6.37 1.39 -0.72
N CYS A 45 -7.45 1.42 -1.51
CA CYS A 45 -8.65 2.22 -1.25
C CYS A 45 -9.82 1.72 -2.11
N SER A 46 -11.02 1.56 -1.54
CA SER A 46 -12.22 1.16 -2.29
C SER A 46 -12.69 2.23 -3.28
N ASN A 47 -12.38 3.51 -3.02
CA ASN A 47 -12.64 4.60 -3.94
C ASN A 47 -11.49 4.69 -4.97
N ARG A 48 -11.66 4.01 -6.11
CA ARG A 48 -10.70 3.98 -7.23
C ARG A 48 -10.23 5.38 -7.65
N GLN A 49 -11.14 6.34 -7.79
CA GLN A 49 -10.79 7.69 -8.23
C GLN A 49 -9.95 8.45 -7.19
N LYS A 50 -10.18 8.20 -5.89
CA LYS A 50 -9.35 8.74 -4.81
C LYS A 50 -7.98 8.09 -4.82
N LEU A 51 -7.91 6.77 -4.96
CA LEU A 51 -6.66 6.02 -5.03
C LEU A 51 -5.77 6.47 -6.18
N ILE A 52 -6.35 6.68 -7.37
CA ILE A 52 -5.61 7.17 -8.54
C ILE A 52 -5.09 8.59 -8.32
N ARG A 53 -5.88 9.47 -7.71
CA ARG A 53 -5.44 10.83 -7.38
C ARG A 53 -4.29 10.83 -6.38
N TRP A 54 -4.41 10.02 -5.33
CA TRP A 54 -3.33 9.80 -4.36
C TRP A 54 -2.09 9.20 -5.02
N GLY A 55 -2.25 8.20 -5.90
CA GLY A 55 -1.13 7.62 -6.63
C GLY A 55 -0.43 8.64 -7.52
N LYS A 56 -1.19 9.45 -8.26
CA LYS A 56 -0.65 10.52 -9.12
C LYS A 56 0.15 11.56 -8.33
N SER A 57 -0.25 11.92 -7.10
CA SER A 57 0.56 12.85 -6.29
C SER A 57 1.91 12.27 -5.88
N HIS A 58 2.09 10.95 -5.93
CA HIS A 58 3.36 10.26 -5.70
C HIS A 58 4.03 9.78 -7.00
N GLY A 59 3.53 10.18 -8.17
CA GLY A 59 4.08 9.77 -9.47
C GLY A 59 3.71 8.35 -9.90
N LEU A 60 2.75 7.70 -9.24
CA LEU A 60 2.23 6.39 -9.64
C LEU A 60 1.32 6.52 -10.87
N LYS A 61 1.46 5.57 -11.79
CA LYS A 61 0.62 5.49 -12.98
C LYS A 61 -0.64 4.67 -12.69
N GLU A 62 -1.77 5.07 -13.27
CA GLU A 62 -3.03 4.33 -13.13
C GLU A 62 -2.92 2.88 -13.64
N GLU A 63 -2.09 2.64 -14.65
CA GLU A 63 -1.82 1.30 -15.19
C GLU A 63 -1.15 0.34 -14.20
N TRP A 64 -0.57 0.85 -13.10
CA TRP A 64 0.02 0.04 -12.03
C TRP A 64 -1.00 -0.38 -10.97
N LEU A 65 -2.26 0.06 -11.11
CA LEU A 65 -3.30 -0.27 -10.16
C LEU A 65 -3.69 -1.74 -10.30
N HIS A 66 -3.55 -2.49 -9.22
CA HIS A 66 -4.00 -3.88 -9.14
C HIS A 66 -5.48 -3.92 -8.77
N GLU A 67 -6.33 -4.26 -9.74
CA GLU A 67 -7.76 -4.45 -9.55
C GLU A 67 -8.06 -5.86 -9.02
N ARG A 68 -7.82 -6.07 -7.72
CA ARG A 68 -8.35 -7.26 -7.03
C ARG A 68 -9.71 -6.93 -6.44
N GLU A 69 -10.77 -7.51 -7.01
CA GLU A 69 -12.18 -7.42 -6.59
C GLU A 69 -12.51 -6.31 -5.58
N CYS A 70 -12.39 -6.58 -4.27
CA CYS A 70 -12.84 -5.66 -3.22
C CYS A 70 -11.77 -4.68 -2.71
N PHE A 71 -10.51 -4.81 -3.14
CA PHE A 71 -9.38 -4.05 -2.61
C PHE A 71 -8.44 -3.61 -3.75
N PRO A 72 -8.82 -2.57 -4.53
CA PRO A 72 -7.90 -1.95 -5.48
C PRO A 72 -6.69 -1.41 -4.72
N HIS A 73 -5.48 -1.69 -5.22
CA HIS A 73 -4.26 -1.26 -4.54
C HIS A 73 -3.10 -1.05 -5.50
N PHE A 74 -2.13 -0.26 -5.06
CA PHE A 74 -0.78 -0.24 -5.62
C PHE A 74 0.15 -1.10 -4.77
N ASP A 75 1.09 -1.78 -5.43
CA ASP A 75 2.22 -2.43 -4.79
C ASP A 75 3.45 -1.52 -4.92
N LEU A 76 3.94 -1.03 -3.78
CA LEU A 76 5.12 -0.17 -3.69
C LEU A 76 6.30 -1.00 -3.21
N ILE A 77 7.43 -0.91 -3.93
CA ILE A 77 8.64 -1.67 -3.62
C ILE A 77 9.87 -0.76 -3.65
N GLY A 78 10.91 -1.12 -2.90
CA GLY A 78 12.21 -0.47 -2.92
C GLY A 78 12.17 1.01 -2.56
N LYS A 79 12.94 1.84 -3.28
CA LYS A 79 13.08 3.27 -2.97
C LYS A 79 11.74 4.02 -2.99
N GLN A 80 10.86 3.69 -3.95
CA GLN A 80 9.53 4.32 -4.05
C GLN A 80 8.67 3.99 -2.83
N GLU A 81 8.77 2.77 -2.29
CA GLU A 81 8.09 2.36 -1.06
C GLU A 81 8.55 3.19 0.15
N GLU A 82 9.86 3.37 0.31
CA GLU A 82 10.45 4.15 1.39
C GLU A 82 10.03 5.62 1.32
N GLU A 83 10.19 6.24 0.16
CA GLU A 83 9.87 7.66 -0.05
C GLU A 83 8.41 7.96 0.24
N ILE A 84 7.48 7.18 -0.32
CA ILE A 84 6.03 7.39 -0.13
C ILE A 84 5.65 7.18 1.33
N VAL A 85 6.12 6.11 1.98
CA VAL A 85 5.80 5.87 3.40
C VAL A 85 6.31 7.00 4.30
N GLN A 86 7.50 7.56 4.03
CA GLN A 86 8.01 8.70 4.80
C GLN A 86 7.22 9.99 4.55
N ILE A 87 6.73 10.21 3.33
CA ILE A 87 5.86 11.36 3.01
C ILE A 87 4.52 11.22 3.73
N GLU A 88 3.88 10.05 3.66
CA GLU A 88 2.56 9.82 4.27
C GLU A 88 2.62 9.87 5.81
N ARG A 89 3.75 9.45 6.39
CA ARG A 89 4.00 9.58 7.84
C ARG A 89 3.99 11.04 8.31
N LYS A 90 4.24 11.99 7.42
CA LYS A 90 4.24 13.43 7.72
C LYS A 90 2.97 14.14 7.27
N SER A 91 2.25 13.59 6.28
CA SER A 91 1.19 14.32 5.58
C SER A 91 -0.23 13.83 5.86
N ASN A 92 -0.42 12.75 6.64
CA ASN A 92 -1.72 12.22 7.07
C ASN A 92 -2.76 12.02 5.93
N ASN A 93 -2.32 11.94 4.66
CA ASN A 93 -3.20 11.71 3.51
C ASN A 93 -3.58 10.24 3.35
N ALA A 94 -2.87 9.35 4.03
CA ALA A 94 -3.16 7.94 4.11
C ALA A 94 -2.91 7.39 5.53
N VAL A 95 -3.69 6.36 5.87
CA VAL A 95 -3.60 5.67 7.14
C VAL A 95 -2.45 4.66 7.07
N LEU A 96 -1.40 4.92 7.83
CA LEU A 96 -0.31 3.96 8.04
C LEU A 96 -0.74 2.93 9.08
N ILE A 97 -0.82 1.68 8.65
CA ILE A 97 -1.07 0.57 9.55
C ILE A 97 0.27 0.01 9.97
N ASN A 98 0.44 -0.20 11.27
CA ASN A 98 1.63 -0.84 11.82
C ASN A 98 1.84 -2.18 11.10
N GLY A 99 2.83 -2.21 10.23
CA GLY A 99 3.36 -3.39 9.58
C GLY A 99 4.86 -3.42 9.82
N ILE A 100 5.58 -4.27 9.10
CA ILE A 100 7.03 -4.33 9.24
C ILE A 100 7.65 -3.06 8.66
N LYS A 101 8.15 -2.16 9.51
CA LYS A 101 9.05 -1.05 9.12
C LYS A 101 9.73 -0.43 10.32
#